data_AF-A0A9W8R0K0-F1
#
_entry.id   AF-A0A9W8R0K0-F1
#
_cell.length_a   1.000
_cell.length_b   1.000
_cell.length_c   1.000
_cell.angle_alpha   90.00
_cell.angle_beta   90.00
_cell.angle_gamma   90.00
#
_symmetry.space_group_name_H-M   'P 1'
#
loop_
_entity.id
_entity.type
_entity.pdbx_description
1 polymer ?
#
loop_
_entity_poly.entity_id
_entity_poly.type
_entity_poly.pdbx_seq_one_letter_code
_entity_poly.pdbx_strand_id
1 'polypeptide(L)'
;MSSILSAGLQDKLRDIIDEYTSGGADRKIPGLVYLAFRNDGQPIFQHCSGTRGMSSQDLMSTDTIFYLASFTKVATSVSCMQLVERGLLHLDDADEVERICPELRDVKVLTRTADGGFALVEKKKRITLRMLLNHTGKYP
;
A
#
# COMPACT_ATOMS: atom_id res chain seq x y z
N MET A 1 -13.29 6.14 30.35
CA MET A 1 -12.03 5.46 29.98
C MET A 1 -11.04 6.54 29.57
N SER A 2 -9.91 6.69 30.25
CA SER A 2 -8.98 7.79 29.94
C SER A 2 -8.26 7.51 28.63
N SER A 3 -8.27 8.48 27.74
CA SER A 3 -7.40 8.48 26.56
C SER A 3 -5.95 8.28 27.00
N ILE A 4 -5.20 7.43 26.29
CA ILE A 4 -3.75 7.27 26.52
C ILE A 4 -2.97 8.53 26.11
N LEU A 5 -3.57 9.40 25.30
CA LEU A 5 -3.06 10.72 24.95
C LEU A 5 -3.68 11.79 25.86
N SER A 6 -2.88 12.74 26.32
CA SER A 6 -3.41 13.93 27.00
C SER A 6 -4.22 14.79 26.03
N ALA A 7 -5.19 15.56 26.56
CA ALA A 7 -6.00 16.46 25.74
C ALA A 7 -5.12 17.45 24.94
N GLY A 8 -4.13 18.06 25.59
CA GLY A 8 -3.21 18.99 24.92
C GLY A 8 -2.33 18.35 23.84
N LEU A 9 -2.11 17.03 23.87
CA LEU A 9 -1.45 16.34 22.75
C LEU A 9 -2.43 16.05 21.61
N GLN A 10 -3.67 15.68 21.91
CA GLN A 10 -4.70 15.50 20.88
C GLN A 10 -4.94 16.80 20.10
N ASP A 11 -5.01 17.93 20.79
CA ASP A 11 -5.22 19.24 20.15
C ASP A 11 -4.04 19.58 19.23
N LYS A 12 -2.80 19.40 19.69
CA LYS A 12 -1.61 19.58 18.84
C LYS A 12 -1.62 18.70 17.59
N LEU A 13 -2.09 17.45 17.69
CA LEU A 13 -2.20 16.55 16.53
C LEU A 13 -3.26 17.03 15.54
N ARG A 14 -4.39 17.55 16.03
CA ARG A 14 -5.42 18.17 15.18
C ARG A 14 -4.85 19.39 14.47
N ASP A 15 -4.20 20.29 15.21
CA ASP A 15 -3.60 21.51 14.66
C ASP A 15 -2.61 21.20 13.53
N ILE A 16 -1.74 20.19 13.72
CA ILE A 16 -0.79 19.77 12.68
C ILE A 16 -1.53 19.28 11.43
N ILE A 17 -2.58 18.48 11.57
CA ILE A 17 -3.34 17.98 10.42
C ILE A 17 -4.06 19.13 9.72
N ASP A 18 -4.70 20.01 10.49
CA ASP A 18 -5.47 21.15 9.98
C ASP A 18 -4.58 22.17 9.28
N GLU A 19 -3.32 22.34 9.70
CA GLU A 19 -2.35 23.20 9.02
C GLU A 19 -2.13 22.78 7.54
N TYR A 20 -2.22 21.49 7.22
CA TYR A 20 -1.98 20.99 5.87
C TYR A 20 -3.19 21.12 4.93
N THR A 21 -4.40 21.22 5.50
CA THR A 21 -5.67 21.24 4.76
C THR A 21 -6.32 22.64 4.76
N SER A 22 -5.88 23.53 5.64
CA SER A 22 -6.33 24.92 5.76
C SER A 22 -5.61 25.84 4.78
N GLY A 23 -6.18 27.01 4.51
CA GLY A 23 -5.60 28.02 3.59
C GLY A 23 -6.33 28.19 2.26
N GLY A 24 -7.52 27.60 2.10
CA GLY A 24 -8.34 27.79 0.90
C GLY A 24 -7.64 27.29 -0.36
N ALA A 25 -7.30 28.21 -1.28
CA ALA A 25 -6.58 27.89 -2.51
C ALA A 25 -5.11 27.48 -2.28
N ASP A 26 -4.50 27.96 -1.18
CA ASP A 26 -3.06 27.77 -0.90
C ASP A 26 -2.77 26.57 0.02
N ARG A 27 -3.79 25.77 0.36
CA ARG A 27 -3.62 24.57 1.20
C ARG A 27 -2.68 23.55 0.56
N LYS A 28 -1.89 22.85 1.38
CA LYS A 28 -0.88 21.87 0.91
C LYS A 28 -1.51 20.62 0.30
N ILE A 29 -2.63 20.15 0.87
CA ILE A 29 -3.42 19.01 0.39
C ILE A 29 -4.92 19.31 0.55
N PRO A 30 -5.81 18.69 -0.25
CA PRO A 30 -7.24 18.99 -0.18
C PRO A 30 -7.88 18.54 1.14
N GLY A 31 -7.52 17.35 1.62
CA GLY A 31 -8.07 16.80 2.85
C GLY A 31 -7.28 15.60 3.34
N LEU A 32 -7.47 15.26 4.61
CA LEU A 32 -6.76 14.20 5.31
C LEU A 32 -7.69 13.53 6.31
N VAL A 33 -7.62 12.21 6.39
CA VAL A 33 -8.25 11.40 7.43
C VAL A 33 -7.14 10.63 8.15
N TYR A 34 -7.00 10.84 9.45
CA TYR A 34 -6.02 10.14 10.28
C TYR A 34 -6.74 9.34 11.35
N LEU A 35 -6.43 8.05 11.43
CA LEU A 35 -6.99 7.15 12.42
C LEU A 35 -5.86 6.35 13.06
N ALA A 36 -5.84 6.30 14.39
CA ALA A 36 -4.95 5.46 15.17
C ALA A 36 -5.78 4.64 16.16
N PHE A 37 -5.51 3.34 16.21
CA PHE A 37 -6.22 2.38 17.04
C PHE A 37 -5.24 1.57 17.88
N ARG A 38 -5.72 1.11 19.03
CA ARG A 38 -5.05 0.10 19.84
C ARG A 38 -5.21 -1.29 19.21
N ASN A 39 -4.43 -2.25 19.71
CA ASN A 39 -4.52 -3.65 19.30
C ASN A 39 -5.87 -4.31 19.64
N ASP A 40 -6.61 -3.78 20.62
CA ASP A 40 -7.98 -4.19 20.98
C ASP A 40 -9.05 -3.52 20.11
N GLY A 41 -8.65 -2.75 19.09
CA GLY A 41 -9.54 -2.04 18.17
C GLY A 41 -10.10 -0.73 18.71
N GLN A 42 -9.77 -0.33 19.94
CA GLN A 42 -10.26 0.94 20.49
C GLN A 42 -9.53 2.14 19.87
N PRO A 43 -10.24 3.22 19.48
CA PRO A 43 -9.61 4.39 18.88
C PRO A 43 -8.75 5.15 19.90
N ILE A 44 -7.52 5.48 19.50
CA ILE A 44 -6.58 6.33 20.23
C ILE A 44 -6.78 7.79 19.83
N PHE A 45 -6.88 8.03 18.53
CA PHE A 45 -7.03 9.35 17.93
C PHE A 45 -7.66 9.20 16.55
N GLN A 46 -8.62 10.07 16.25
CA GLN A 46 -9.29 10.13 14.97
C GLN A 46 -9.53 11.60 14.63
N HIS A 47 -9.14 12.00 13.43
CA HIS A 47 -9.36 13.36 12.94
C HIS A 47 -9.55 13.36 11.43
N CYS A 48 -10.54 14.11 10.96
CA CYS A 48 -10.83 14.32 9.55
C CYS A 48 -10.76 15.81 9.28
N SER A 49 -10.07 16.21 8.22
CA SER A 49 -9.85 17.61 7.91
C SER A 49 -9.87 17.88 6.41
N GLY A 50 -10.31 19.08 6.04
CA GLY A 50 -10.39 19.53 4.65
C GLY A 50 -11.53 18.88 3.85
N THR A 51 -11.38 18.90 2.52
CA THR A 51 -12.39 18.45 1.56
C THR A 51 -11.85 17.32 0.67
N ARG A 52 -12.75 16.61 0.00
CA ARG A 52 -12.43 15.42 -0.82
C ARG A 52 -11.56 15.71 -2.05
N GLY A 53 -11.40 16.97 -2.42
CA GLY A 53 -10.59 17.38 -3.57
C GLY A 53 -10.41 18.89 -3.62
N MET A 54 -9.48 19.37 -4.44
CA MET A 54 -9.12 20.78 -4.49
C MET A 54 -10.31 21.69 -4.83
N SER A 55 -11.20 21.23 -5.71
CA SER A 55 -12.43 21.92 -6.12
C SER A 55 -13.70 21.41 -5.44
N SER A 56 -13.60 20.40 -4.57
CA SER A 56 -14.76 19.82 -3.88
C SER A 56 -15.08 20.61 -2.61
N GLN A 57 -16.38 20.81 -2.35
CA GLN A 57 -16.89 21.33 -1.09
C GLN A 57 -17.26 20.21 -0.09
N ASP A 58 -17.22 18.95 -0.52
CA ASP A 58 -17.56 17.82 0.34
C ASP A 58 -16.45 17.62 1.37
N LEU A 59 -16.81 17.62 2.65
CA LEU A 59 -15.87 17.41 3.74
C LEU A 59 -15.33 15.98 3.75
N MET A 60 -14.10 15.83 4.24
CA MET A 60 -13.58 14.52 4.60
C MET A 60 -14.34 13.96 5.80
N SER A 61 -14.64 12.67 5.76
CA SER A 61 -15.14 11.90 6.91
C SER A 61 -14.48 10.53 6.95
N THR A 62 -14.69 9.79 8.02
CA THR A 62 -14.24 8.39 8.15
C THR A 62 -14.85 7.46 7.10
N ASP A 63 -15.95 7.87 6.48
CA ASP A 63 -16.65 7.12 5.43
C ASP A 63 -16.29 7.60 4.02
N THR A 64 -15.37 8.56 3.87
CA THR A 64 -14.89 8.95 2.55
C THR A 64 -14.23 7.77 1.86
N ILE A 65 -14.64 7.50 0.61
CA ILE A 65 -14.06 6.47 -0.23
C ILE A 65 -12.75 6.99 -0.84
N PHE A 66 -11.66 6.25 -0.63
CA PHE A 66 -10.34 6.57 -1.17
C PHE A 66 -9.95 5.60 -2.28
N TYR A 67 -9.22 6.11 -3.28
CA TYR A 67 -8.46 5.26 -4.18
C TYR A 67 -7.16 4.80 -3.50
N LEU A 68 -7.14 3.53 -3.08
CA LEU A 68 -6.06 2.97 -2.26
C LEU A 68 -4.73 2.72 -3.00
N ALA A 69 -4.72 2.78 -4.33
CA ALA A 69 -3.54 2.55 -5.16
C ALA A 69 -2.74 1.29 -4.71
N SER A 70 -1.45 1.45 -4.39
CA SER A 70 -0.59 0.33 -3.97
C SER A 70 -0.98 -0.31 -2.64
N PHE A 71 -1.83 0.32 -1.81
CA PHE A 71 -2.31 -0.29 -0.57
C PHE A 71 -3.15 -1.56 -0.83
N THR A 72 -3.70 -1.72 -2.04
CA THR A 72 -4.33 -2.95 -2.51
C THR A 72 -3.40 -4.17 -2.39
N LYS A 73 -2.07 -4.00 -2.47
CA LYS A 73 -1.10 -5.09 -2.28
C LYS A 73 -1.24 -5.75 -0.91
N VAL A 74 -1.61 -5.01 0.14
CA VAL A 74 -1.84 -5.59 1.47
C VAL A 74 -2.98 -6.60 1.42
N ALA A 75 -4.11 -6.24 0.84
CA ALA A 75 -5.27 -7.12 0.69
C ALA A 75 -4.94 -8.35 -0.17
N THR A 76 -4.21 -8.16 -1.28
CA THR A 76 -3.72 -9.26 -2.12
C THR A 76 -2.79 -10.20 -1.36
N SER A 77 -1.81 -9.66 -0.62
CA SER A 77 -0.88 -10.48 0.17
C SER A 77 -1.60 -11.29 1.25
N VAL A 78 -2.56 -10.69 1.96
CA VAL A 78 -3.39 -11.43 2.94
C VAL A 78 -4.17 -12.55 2.25
N SER A 79 -4.77 -12.28 1.10
CA SER A 79 -5.52 -13.30 0.33
C SER A 79 -4.62 -14.45 -0.10
N CYS A 80 -3.41 -14.16 -0.59
CA CYS A 80 -2.43 -15.19 -0.93
C CYS A 80 -2.02 -16.01 0.30
N MET A 81 -1.77 -15.37 1.45
CA MET A 81 -1.40 -16.08 2.68
C MET A 81 -2.55 -16.95 3.22
N GLN A 82 -3.81 -16.52 3.09
CA GLN A 82 -4.97 -17.37 3.41
C GLN A 82 -5.04 -18.63 2.53
N LEU A 83 -4.65 -18.54 1.26
CA LEU A 83 -4.57 -19.71 0.37
C LEU A 83 -3.38 -20.61 0.75
N VAL A 84 -2.25 -20.03 1.16
CA VAL A 84 -1.10 -20.77 1.68
C VAL A 84 -1.47 -21.55 2.96
N GLU A 85 -2.16 -20.93 3.90
CA GLU A 85 -2.64 -21.58 5.13
C GLU A 85 -3.58 -22.76 4.85
N ARG A 86 -4.35 -22.69 3.75
CA ARG A 86 -5.24 -23.78 3.30
C ARG A 86 -4.52 -24.85 2.46
N GLY A 87 -3.23 -24.71 2.19
CA GLY A 87 -2.47 -25.61 1.32
C GLY A 87 -2.86 -25.51 -0.17
N LEU A 88 -3.49 -24.41 -0.58
CA LEU A 88 -3.91 -24.17 -1.96
C LEU A 88 -2.88 -23.42 -2.79
N LEU A 89 -1.92 -22.75 -2.12
CA LEU A 89 -0.76 -22.11 -2.72
C LEU A 89 0.49 -22.43 -1.90
N HIS A 90 1.65 -22.42 -2.54
CA HIS A 90 2.94 -22.73 -1.91
C HIS A 90 3.94 -21.60 -2.16
N LEU A 91 4.52 -21.06 -1.08
CA LEU A 91 5.39 -19.89 -1.15
C LEU A 91 6.63 -20.09 -2.04
N ASP A 92 7.17 -21.31 -2.06
CA ASP A 92 8.46 -21.62 -2.68
C ASP A 92 8.33 -22.57 -3.89
N ASP A 93 7.11 -22.86 -4.33
CA ASP A 93 6.85 -23.68 -5.52
C ASP A 93 6.81 -22.81 -6.79
N ALA A 94 7.88 -22.87 -7.59
CA ALA A 94 7.95 -22.16 -8.86
C ALA A 94 7.15 -22.85 -9.98
N ASP A 95 6.94 -24.17 -9.89
CA ASP A 95 6.14 -24.91 -10.87
C ASP A 95 4.66 -24.51 -10.76
N GLU A 96 4.17 -24.34 -9.54
CA GLU A 96 2.83 -23.84 -9.27
C GLU A 96 2.63 -22.42 -9.84
N VAL A 97 3.60 -21.51 -9.63
CA VAL A 97 3.54 -20.14 -10.18
C VAL A 97 3.54 -20.15 -11.70
N GLU A 98 4.43 -20.90 -12.35
CA GLU A 98 4.48 -20.96 -13.82
C GLU A 98 3.28 -21.70 -14.42
N ARG A 99 2.61 -22.58 -13.67
CA ARG A 99 1.35 -23.21 -14.08
C ARG A 99 0.18 -22.22 -14.03
N ILE A 100 0.15 -21.36 -13.00
CA ILE A 100 -0.92 -20.36 -12.82
C ILE A 100 -0.71 -19.15 -13.75
N CYS A 101 0.54 -18.68 -13.87
CA CYS A 101 0.97 -17.53 -14.66
C CYS A 101 2.04 -17.96 -15.68
N PRO A 102 1.65 -18.62 -16.78
CA PRO A 102 2.60 -19.14 -17.77
C PRO A 102 3.49 -18.06 -18.40
N GLU A 103 3.06 -16.80 -18.44
CA GLU A 103 3.86 -15.67 -18.90
C GLU A 103 5.14 -15.46 -18.06
N LEU A 104 5.15 -15.86 -16.78
CA LEU A 104 6.33 -15.77 -15.92
C LEU A 104 7.36 -16.86 -16.26
N ARG A 105 6.95 -17.94 -16.93
CA ARG A 105 7.85 -19.00 -17.40
C ARG A 105 8.75 -18.54 -18.53
N ASP A 106 8.26 -17.67 -19.40
CA ASP A 106 9.00 -17.22 -20.58
C ASP A 106 9.55 -15.79 -20.45
N VAL A 107 9.31 -15.14 -19.32
CA VAL A 107 9.85 -13.80 -19.05
C VAL A 107 11.38 -13.80 -19.10
N LYS A 108 11.91 -12.83 -19.84
CA LYS A 108 13.35 -12.54 -19.97
C LYS A 108 13.72 -11.32 -19.16
N VAL A 109 15.01 -11.20 -18.82
CA VAL A 109 15.57 -10.08 -18.09
C VAL A 109 16.18 -9.09 -19.07
N LEU A 110 15.79 -7.82 -18.97
CA LEU A 110 16.43 -6.73 -19.70
C LEU A 110 17.78 -6.41 -19.04
N THR A 111 18.87 -6.53 -19.78
CA THR A 111 20.23 -6.18 -19.33
C THR A 111 20.86 -5.13 -20.22
N ARG A 112 21.75 -4.32 -19.65
CA ARG A 112 22.60 -3.43 -20.41
C ARG A 112 23.74 -4.20 -21.05
N THR A 113 24.05 -3.93 -22.30
CA THR A 113 25.17 -4.52 -23.05
C THR A 113 26.43 -3.67 -22.90
N ALA A 114 27.60 -4.23 -23.21
CA ALA A 114 28.90 -3.57 -23.04
C ALA A 114 29.08 -2.33 -23.94
N ASP A 115 28.42 -2.33 -25.10
CA ASP A 115 28.32 -1.22 -26.06
C ASP A 115 27.27 -0.17 -25.66
N GLY A 116 26.63 -0.32 -24.50
CA GLY A 116 25.70 0.66 -23.94
C GLY A 116 24.23 0.48 -24.36
N GLY A 117 23.93 -0.50 -25.22
CA GLY A 117 22.58 -0.91 -25.61
C GLY A 117 21.86 -1.79 -24.59
N PHE A 118 20.77 -2.42 -25.02
CA PHE A 118 19.97 -3.34 -24.21
C PHE A 118 19.78 -4.68 -24.91
N ALA A 119 19.79 -5.77 -24.15
CA ALA A 119 19.47 -7.11 -24.63
C ALA A 119 18.54 -7.83 -23.64
N LEU A 120 17.70 -8.73 -24.16
CA LEU A 120 16.94 -9.66 -23.34
C LEU A 120 17.75 -10.94 -23.15
N VAL A 121 17.95 -11.31 -21.89
CA VAL A 121 18.66 -12.55 -21.51
C VAL A 121 17.75 -13.45 -20.68
N GLU A 122 18.03 -14.75 -20.70
CA GLU A 122 17.27 -15.70 -19.88
C GLU A 122 17.39 -15.37 -18.39
N LYS A 123 16.28 -15.54 -17.66
CA LYS A 123 16.29 -15.38 -16.21
C LYS A 123 17.16 -16.46 -15.55
N LYS A 124 17.96 -16.06 -14.55
CA LYS A 124 18.85 -16.98 -13.83
C LYS A 124 18.15 -17.82 -12.75
N LYS A 125 16.99 -17.37 -12.29
CA LYS A 125 16.19 -18.02 -11.25
C LYS A 125 14.72 -17.95 -11.65
N ARG A 126 13.99 -19.03 -11.38
CA ARG A 126 12.52 -19.05 -11.52
C ARG A 126 11.89 -18.19 -10.43
N ILE A 127 10.70 -17.67 -10.71
CA ILE A 127 9.97 -16.79 -9.80
C ILE A 127 9.05 -17.63 -8.92
N THR A 128 9.09 -17.40 -7.61
CA THR A 128 8.17 -18.04 -6.63
C THR A 128 7.16 -17.04 -6.11
N LEU A 129 6.08 -17.53 -5.48
CA LEU A 129 5.08 -16.68 -4.84
C LEU A 129 5.71 -15.80 -3.75
N ARG A 130 6.66 -16.34 -2.97
CA ARG A 130 7.43 -15.57 -1.98
C ARG A 130 8.14 -14.37 -2.62
N MET A 131 8.74 -14.55 -3.80
CA MET A 131 9.43 -13.48 -4.52
C MET A 131 8.48 -12.38 -5.02
N LEU A 132 7.26 -12.77 -5.39
CA LEU A 132 6.20 -11.83 -5.78
C LEU A 132 5.73 -11.01 -4.57
N LEU A 133 5.51 -11.66 -3.42
CA LEU A 133 5.01 -11.02 -2.20
C LEU A 133 6.02 -10.10 -1.51
N ASN A 134 7.33 -10.36 -1.66
CA ASN A 134 8.39 -9.57 -1.03
C ASN A 134 9.19 -8.70 -2.01
N HIS A 135 8.74 -8.58 -3.27
CA HIS A 135 9.37 -7.77 -4.31
C HIS A 135 10.84 -8.16 -4.65
N THR A 136 11.19 -9.44 -4.54
CA THR A 136 12.54 -9.93 -4.90
C THR A 136 12.60 -10.66 -6.24
N GLY A 137 11.49 -10.76 -6.97
CA GLY A 137 11.41 -11.35 -8.31
C GLY A 137 12.14 -10.56 -9.40
N LYS A 138 12.63 -9.34 -9.09
CA LYS A 138 13.35 -8.43 -10.00
C LYS A 138 12.52 -7.97 -11.22
N TYR A 139 11.24 -7.68 -10.98
CA TYR A 139 10.42 -6.88 -11.87
C TYR A 139 10.65 -5.39 -11.61
N PRO A 140 10.50 -4.51 -12.62
CA PRO A 140 10.44 -3.07 -12.40
C PRO A 140 9.26 -2.66 -11.51
#